data_AF-A0A7C6H8F5-F1
#
_entry.id   AF-A0A7C6H8F5-F1
#
_cell.length_a   1.000
_cell.length_b   1.000
_cell.length_c   1.000
_cell.angle_alpha   90.00
_cell.angle_beta   90.00
_cell.angle_gamma   90.00
#
_symmetry.space_group_name_H-M   'P 1'
#
loop_
_entity.id
_entity.type
_entity.pdbx_description
1 polymer ?
#
loop_
_entity_poly.entity_id
_entity_poly.type
_entity_poly.pdbx_seq_one_letter_code
_entity_poly.pdbx_strand_id
1 'polypeptide(L)'
;MDEQTAIESIKGERSMSRGFVAQYAAEAALQTAGVANLSPSMGVFLKESLGVLHEGKGVNVVFHENDDGFVSITVYPVVYYGMIIPEVAWAIQERVKADVERYTGLNVESVDVHVCGIVLREENKG
;
A
#
# COMPACT_ATOMS: atom_id res chain seq x y z
N MET A 1 -27.28 -25.48 -1.41
CA MET A 1 -26.54 -24.37 -0.77
C MET A 1 -25.30 -24.26 -1.61
N ASP A 2 -25.35 -23.33 -2.55
CA ASP A 2 -24.64 -23.48 -3.81
C ASP A 2 -23.21 -22.97 -3.64
N GLU A 3 -22.27 -23.73 -4.19
CA GLU A 3 -20.83 -23.50 -4.11
C GLU A 3 -20.43 -22.09 -4.61
N GLN A 4 -21.25 -21.51 -5.50
CA GLN A 4 -21.11 -20.15 -6.01
C GLN A 4 -21.33 -19.06 -4.94
N THR A 5 -22.22 -19.27 -3.97
CA THR A 5 -22.50 -18.29 -2.90
C THR A 5 -21.38 -18.25 -1.86
N ALA A 6 -20.69 -19.38 -1.62
CA ALA A 6 -19.55 -19.44 -0.71
C ALA A 6 -18.32 -18.70 -1.26
N ILE A 7 -18.06 -18.83 -2.57
CA ILE A 7 -16.95 -18.15 -3.24
C ILE A 7 -17.15 -16.63 -3.26
N GLU A 8 -18.37 -16.14 -3.48
CA GLU A 8 -18.67 -14.70 -3.41
C GLU A 8 -18.49 -14.11 -2.01
N SER A 9 -18.88 -14.84 -0.95
CA SER A 9 -18.69 -14.41 0.43
C SER A 9 -17.21 -14.28 0.81
N ILE A 10 -16.39 -15.27 0.44
CA ILE A 10 -14.94 -15.26 0.70
C ILE A 10 -14.25 -14.12 -0.07
N LYS A 11 -14.68 -13.88 -1.32
CA LYS A 11 -14.17 -12.77 -2.13
C LYS A 11 -14.54 -11.40 -1.54
N GLY A 12 -15.75 -11.27 -0.99
CA GLY A 12 -16.20 -10.06 -0.30
C GLY A 12 -15.40 -9.78 0.97
N GLU A 13 -15.16 -10.80 1.79
CA GLU A 13 -14.39 -10.70 3.03
C GLU A 13 -12.92 -10.34 2.76
N ARG A 14 -12.27 -11.00 1.80
CA ARG A 14 -10.89 -10.67 1.39
C ARG A 14 -10.77 -9.28 0.76
N SER A 15 -11.81 -8.81 0.04
CA SER A 15 -11.84 -7.45 -0.52
C SER A 15 -11.86 -6.38 0.58
N MET A 16 -12.66 -6.61 1.64
CA MET A 16 -12.66 -5.69 2.78
C MET A 16 -11.30 -5.69 3.50
N SER A 17 -10.74 -6.86 3.80
CA SER A 17 -9.40 -6.96 4.44
C SER A 17 -8.31 -6.28 3.61
N ARG A 18 -8.36 -6.36 2.28
CA ARG A 18 -7.42 -5.67 1.39
C ARG A 18 -7.46 -4.14 1.56
N GLY A 19 -8.65 -3.57 1.65
CA GLY A 19 -8.82 -2.13 1.87
C GLY A 19 -8.21 -1.67 3.20
N PHE A 20 -8.42 -2.45 4.26
CA PHE A 20 -7.82 -2.16 5.58
C PHE A 20 -6.29 -2.26 5.55
N VAL A 21 -5.73 -3.31 4.96
CA VAL A 21 -4.26 -3.47 4.83
C VAL A 21 -3.66 -2.31 4.03
N ALA A 22 -4.26 -1.94 2.90
CA ALA A 22 -3.79 -0.84 2.06
C ALA A 22 -3.81 0.50 2.80
N GLN A 23 -4.83 0.73 3.63
CA GLN A 23 -4.95 1.95 4.42
C GLN A 23 -3.83 2.07 5.47
N TYR A 24 -3.54 1.01 6.23
CA TYR A 24 -2.45 1.00 7.21
C TYR A 24 -1.08 1.14 6.55
N ALA A 25 -0.85 0.44 5.44
CA ALA A 25 0.39 0.55 4.68
C ALA A 25 0.60 1.97 4.12
N ALA A 26 -0.46 2.61 3.61
CA ALA A 26 -0.39 3.98 3.11
C ALA A 26 -0.09 4.98 4.23
N GLU A 27 -0.73 4.81 5.39
CA GLU A 27 -0.50 5.66 6.56
C GLU A 27 0.94 5.53 7.09
N ALA A 28 1.43 4.30 7.24
CA ALA A 28 2.80 4.03 7.66
C ALA A 28 3.82 4.66 6.69
N ALA A 29 3.62 4.50 5.39
CA ALA A 29 4.49 5.09 4.38
C ALA A 29 4.47 6.63 4.41
N LEU A 30 3.29 7.26 4.54
CA LEU A 30 3.17 8.72 4.63
C LEU A 30 3.80 9.31 5.89
N GLN A 31 3.82 8.57 7.00
CA GLN A 31 4.45 9.00 8.24
C GLN A 31 5.97 8.79 8.24
N THR A 32 6.54 8.19 7.19
CA THR A 32 7.98 7.96 7.07
C THR A 32 8.70 9.25 6.65
N ALA A 33 9.76 9.59 7.37
CA ALA A 33 10.53 10.80 7.09
C ALA A 33 11.11 10.78 5.66
N GLY A 34 10.98 11.90 4.95
CA GLY A 34 11.43 12.02 3.56
C GLY A 34 10.38 11.66 2.51
N VAL A 35 9.23 11.11 2.90
CA VAL A 35 8.08 10.91 2.01
C VAL A 35 7.25 12.19 1.97
N ALA A 36 6.99 12.69 0.76
CA ALA A 36 6.17 13.88 0.54
C ALA A 36 4.69 13.51 0.40
N ASN A 37 4.43 12.52 -0.45
CA ASN A 37 3.11 11.95 -0.70
C ASN A 37 3.26 10.57 -1.34
N LEU A 38 2.14 9.88 -1.54
CA LEU A 38 2.08 8.66 -2.33
C LEU A 38 1.46 8.99 -3.69
N SER A 39 2.03 8.42 -4.75
CA SER A 39 1.51 8.52 -6.11
C SER A 39 0.44 7.45 -6.31
N PRO A 40 -0.77 7.78 -6.76
CA PRO A 40 -1.72 6.77 -7.21
C PRO A 40 -1.08 5.97 -8.36
N SER A 41 -0.91 4.67 -8.20
CA SER A 41 -0.44 3.82 -9.29
C SER A 41 -1.39 3.94 -10.49
N MET A 42 -0.86 4.08 -11.71
CA MET A 42 -1.66 4.28 -12.93
C MET A 42 -2.73 3.20 -13.17
N GLY A 43 -2.57 1.99 -12.60
CA GLY A 43 -3.57 0.92 -12.63
C GLY A 43 -4.86 1.25 -11.86
N VAL A 44 -4.77 2.10 -10.82
CA VAL A 44 -5.89 2.58 -10.00
C VAL A 44 -6.83 3.43 -10.85
N PHE A 45 -6.27 4.35 -11.64
CA PHE A 45 -7.03 5.27 -12.48
C PHE A 45 -7.86 4.54 -13.54
N LEU A 46 -7.31 3.48 -14.14
CA LEU A 46 -8.03 2.65 -15.13
C LEU A 46 -9.12 1.79 -14.49
N LYS A 47 -8.93 1.30 -13.25
CA LYS A 47 -9.93 0.51 -12.52
C LYS A 47 -11.06 1.37 -11.93
N GLU A 48 -10.76 2.58 -11.47
CA GLU A 48 -11.76 3.55 -11.01
C GLU A 48 -12.71 3.94 -12.15
N SER A 49 -12.19 4.12 -13.38
CA SER A 49 -13.02 4.35 -14.57
C SER A 49 -13.90 3.16 -14.96
N LEU A 50 -13.64 1.96 -14.42
CA LEU A 50 -14.40 0.72 -14.66
C LEU A 50 -15.31 0.32 -13.49
N GLY A 51 -15.47 1.18 -12.48
CA GLY A 51 -16.44 0.98 -11.39
C GLY A 51 -16.09 -0.15 -10.40
N VAL A 52 -14.87 -0.68 -10.45
CA VAL A 52 -14.39 -1.70 -9.50
C VAL A 52 -13.67 -0.99 -8.36
N LEU A 53 -14.28 -1.02 -7.18
CA LEU A 53 -13.83 -0.29 -6.00
C LEU A 53 -12.48 -0.78 -5.43
N HIS A 54 -11.72 0.22 -4.96
CA HIS A 54 -10.62 0.22 -3.97
C HIS A 54 -9.22 -0.29 -4.39
N GLU A 55 -8.36 0.68 -4.73
CA GLU A 55 -6.90 0.60 -4.54
C GLU A 55 -6.45 1.85 -3.76
N GLY A 56 -5.87 1.66 -2.58
CA GLY A 56 -5.63 2.73 -1.62
C GLY A 56 -4.42 3.58 -1.98
N LYS A 57 -4.62 4.86 -2.30
CA LYS A 57 -3.66 5.98 -2.15
C LYS A 57 -2.17 5.65 -2.46
N GLY A 58 -1.88 4.96 -3.56
CA GLY A 58 -0.50 4.63 -3.94
C GLY A 58 0.13 3.43 -3.23
N VAL A 59 -0.70 2.49 -2.77
CA VAL A 59 -0.31 1.18 -2.26
C VAL A 59 -1.10 0.08 -2.95
N ASN A 60 -0.40 -0.96 -3.39
CA ASN A 60 -0.99 -2.18 -3.93
C ASN A 60 -0.76 -3.34 -2.95
N VAL A 61 -1.79 -4.16 -2.72
CA VAL A 61 -1.75 -5.29 -1.79
C VAL A 61 -2.17 -6.55 -2.50
N VAL A 62 -1.31 -7.56 -2.47
CA VAL A 62 -1.53 -8.88 -3.07
C VAL A 62 -1.59 -9.92 -1.96
N PHE A 63 -2.65 -10.73 -1.97
CA PHE A 63 -2.82 -11.87 -1.08
C PHE A 63 -2.42 -13.13 -1.84
N HIS A 64 -1.60 -13.97 -1.23
CA HIS A 64 -1.23 -15.25 -1.83
C HIS A 64 -2.34 -16.28 -1.61
N GLU A 65 -2.78 -16.96 -2.68
CA GLU A 65 -3.91 -17.88 -2.63
C GLU A 65 -3.59 -19.19 -1.89
N ASN A 66 -2.31 -19.54 -1.79
CA ASN A 66 -1.83 -20.83 -1.28
C ASN A 66 -1.28 -20.79 0.15
N ASP A 67 -1.22 -19.61 0.78
CA ASP A 67 -0.58 -19.43 2.08
C ASP A 67 -1.43 -18.49 2.94
N ASP A 68 -2.26 -19.08 3.80
CA ASP A 68 -3.27 -18.39 4.60
C ASP A 68 -2.60 -17.43 5.61
N GLY A 69 -2.37 -16.20 5.17
CA GLY A 69 -1.87 -15.12 6.02
C GLY A 69 -0.74 -14.28 5.42
N PHE A 70 -0.17 -14.68 4.27
CA PHE A 70 0.91 -13.92 3.65
C PHE A 70 0.39 -12.87 2.66
N VAL A 71 0.93 -11.65 2.81
CA VAL A 71 0.65 -10.52 1.92
C VAL A 71 1.95 -9.91 1.39
N SER A 72 1.92 -9.50 0.13
CA SER A 72 2.95 -8.67 -0.50
C SER A 72 2.39 -7.27 -0.72
N ILE A 73 3.20 -6.26 -0.41
CA ILE A 73 2.78 -4.86 -0.44
C ILE A 73 3.73 -4.09 -1.35
N THR A 74 3.18 -3.32 -2.29
CA THR A 74 3.96 -2.41 -3.14
C THR A 74 3.56 -0.97 -2.84
N VAL A 75 4.53 -0.11 -2.56
CA VAL A 75 4.35 1.29 -2.22
C VAL A 75 4.96 2.18 -3.30
N TYR A 76 4.24 3.25 -3.66
CA TYR A 76 4.63 4.18 -4.72
C TYR A 76 4.90 5.59 -4.17
N PRO A 77 6.01 5.80 -3.42
CA PRO A 77 6.27 7.09 -2.78
C PRO A 77 6.79 8.15 -3.75
N VAL A 78 6.45 9.40 -3.46
CA VAL A 78 7.14 10.59 -3.95
C VAL A 78 7.98 11.12 -2.78
N VAL A 79 9.28 11.31 -3.01
CA VAL A 79 10.24 11.66 -1.96
C VAL A 79 10.67 13.11 -2.05
N TYR A 80 11.07 13.70 -0.92
CA TYR A 80 11.65 15.03 -0.93
C TYR A 80 13.06 15.03 -1.54
N TYR A 81 13.38 16.09 -2.27
CA TYR A 81 14.72 16.37 -2.75
C TYR A 81 15.72 16.48 -1.57
N GLY A 82 16.93 15.97 -1.77
CA GLY A 82 17.98 15.97 -0.75
C GLY A 82 17.97 14.75 0.18
N MET A 83 17.01 13.84 0.04
CA MET A 83 16.97 12.58 0.77
C MET A 83 17.79 11.48 0.08
N ILE A 84 18.35 10.57 0.87
CA ILE A 84 19.01 9.36 0.38
C ILE A 84 17.92 8.31 0.12
N ILE A 85 17.58 8.10 -1.16
CA ILE A 85 16.46 7.22 -1.56
C ILE A 85 16.53 5.83 -0.92
N PRO A 86 17.67 5.11 -0.92
CA PRO A 86 17.75 3.81 -0.27
C PRO A 86 17.40 3.82 1.22
N GLU A 87 17.77 4.88 1.95
CA GLU A 87 17.43 5.00 3.38
C GLU A 87 15.94 5.24 3.59
N VAL A 88 15.33 6.10 2.77
CA VAL A 88 13.89 6.34 2.81
C VAL A 88 13.12 5.07 2.45
N ALA A 89 13.55 4.36 1.41
CA ALA A 89 12.94 3.10 0.99
C ALA A 89 13.02 2.05 2.11
N TRP A 90 14.18 1.89 2.74
CA TRP A 90 14.36 0.98 3.88
C TRP A 90 13.43 1.33 5.05
N ALA A 91 13.36 2.62 5.40
CA ALA A 91 12.47 3.08 6.46
C ALA A 91 10.99 2.83 6.13
N ILE A 92 10.57 3.00 4.88
CA ILE A 92 9.21 2.64 4.43
C ILE A 92 8.99 1.14 4.62
N GLN A 93 9.93 0.30 4.20
CA GLN A 93 9.81 -1.16 4.30
C GLN A 93 9.63 -1.62 5.75
N GLU A 94 10.50 -1.14 6.66
CA GLU A 94 10.43 -1.49 8.08
C GLU A 94 9.12 -1.03 8.71
N ARG A 95 8.72 0.23 8.43
CA ARG A 95 7.52 0.83 9.00
C ARG A 95 6.24 0.12 8.53
N VAL A 96 6.10 -0.06 7.21
CA VAL A 96 4.92 -0.67 6.61
C VAL A 96 4.78 -2.12 7.08
N LYS A 97 5.87 -2.88 7.12
CA LYS A 97 5.87 -4.24 7.66
C LYS A 97 5.41 -4.25 9.12
N ALA A 98 6.04 -3.45 9.98
CA ALA A 98 5.71 -3.42 11.40
C ALA A 98 4.24 -3.03 11.66
N ASP A 99 3.74 -1.98 11.00
CA ASP A 99 2.39 -1.49 11.24
C ASP A 99 1.33 -2.48 10.69
N VAL A 100 1.51 -3.01 9.48
CA VAL A 100 0.54 -3.96 8.91
C VAL A 100 0.47 -5.24 9.73
N GLU A 101 1.61 -5.84 10.08
CA GLU A 101 1.64 -7.07 10.88
C GLU A 101 1.01 -6.82 12.26
N ARG A 102 1.29 -5.66 12.88
CA ARG A 102 0.74 -5.28 14.19
C ARG A 102 -0.77 -5.07 14.18
N TYR A 103 -1.32 -4.39 13.18
CA TYR A 103 -2.74 -4.00 13.17
C TYR A 103 -3.64 -5.04 12.52
N THR A 104 -3.12 -5.86 11.62
CA THR A 104 -3.93 -6.82 10.86
C THR A 104 -3.68 -8.28 11.25
N GLY A 105 -2.56 -8.57 11.92
CA GLY A 105 -2.18 -9.94 12.28
C GLY A 105 -1.77 -10.81 11.09
N LEU A 106 -1.65 -10.23 9.90
CA LEU A 106 -1.14 -10.90 8.70
C LEU A 106 0.39 -10.89 8.70
N ASN A 107 1.00 -11.81 7.95
CA ASN A 107 2.44 -11.84 7.72
C ASN A 107 2.78 -11.07 6.45
N VAL A 108 3.69 -10.12 6.54
CA VAL A 108 4.16 -9.37 5.37
C VAL A 108 5.40 -10.05 4.81
N GLU A 109 5.24 -10.70 3.65
CA GLU A 109 6.32 -11.39 2.96
C GLU A 109 7.32 -10.38 2.40
N SER A 110 6.81 -9.41 1.64
CA SER A 110 7.62 -8.38 0.99
C SER A 110 6.95 -7.00 1.07
N VAL A 111 7.82 -5.98 1.15
CA VAL A 111 7.44 -4.59 0.90
C VAL A 111 8.32 -4.06 -0.22
N ASP A 112 7.72 -3.85 -1.38
CA ASP A 112 8.37 -3.36 -2.59
C ASP A 112 8.17 -1.85 -2.70
N VAL A 113 9.25 -1.09 -2.89
CA VAL A 113 9.19 0.38 -2.94
C VAL A 113 9.58 0.86 -4.33
N HIS A 114 8.62 1.49 -5.02
CA HIS A 114 8.80 2.07 -6.35
C HIS A 114 8.73 3.59 -6.25
N VAL A 115 9.88 4.26 -6.15
CA VAL A 115 9.93 5.72 -6.07
C VAL A 115 9.44 6.33 -7.38
N CYS A 116 8.33 7.04 -7.32
CA CYS A 116 7.64 7.60 -8.49
C CYS A 116 8.10 9.02 -8.86
N GLY A 117 8.76 9.72 -7.95
CA GLY A 117 9.20 11.08 -8.20
C GLY A 117 9.94 11.71 -7.04
N ILE A 118 10.52 12.87 -7.31
CA ILE A 118 11.21 13.71 -6.34
C ILE A 118 10.57 15.09 -6.39
N VAL A 119 10.24 15.66 -5.23
CA VAL A 119 9.69 17.02 -5.11
C VAL A 119 10.56 17.89 -4.22
N LEU A 120 10.66 19.17 -4.56
CA LEU A 120 11.25 20.15 -3.67
C LEU A 120 10.29 20.37 -2.49
N ARG A 121 10.84 20.52 -1.29
CA ARG A 121 10.03 20.94 -0.14
C ARG A 121 9.62 22.38 -0.40
N GLU A 122 8.32 22.65 -0.48
CA GLU A 122 7.86 24.05 -0.55
C GLU A 122 8.28 24.74 0.74
N GLU A 123 9.25 25.67 0.63
CA GLU A 123 9.44 26.66 1.66
C GLU A 123 8.21 27.56 1.62
N ASN A 124 7.42 27.54 2.69
CA ASN A 124 6.38 28.56 2.91
C ASN A 124 7.07 29.93 2.84
N LYS A 125 6.98 30.59 1.69
CA LYS A 125 7.19 32.03 1.61
C LYS A 125 5.98 32.63 2.32
N GLY A 126 6.22 33.06 3.55
CA GLY A 126 5.21 33.66 4.44
C GLY A 126 4.57 34.92 3.88
#